data_AF-A0A6D2KZN7-F1
#
_entry.id   AF-A0A6D2KZN7-F1
#
_cell.length_a   1.000
_cell.length_b   1.000
_cell.length_c   1.000
_cell.angle_alpha   90.00
_cell.angle_beta   90.00
_cell.angle_gamma   90.00
#
_symmetry.space_group_name_H-M   'P 1'
#
loop_
_entity.id
_entity.type
_entity.pdbx_description
1 polymer ?
#
loop_
_entity_poly.entity_id
_entity_poly.type
_entity_poly.pdbx_seq_one_letter_code
_entity_poly.pdbx_strand_id
1 'polypeptide(L)'
;MDRISGLPDELLVKILSFLPPKVSVSTSVLSKRWRNLCMWVTNLEFDDSQTKPAECHELRLFILRILRSHRPLIIKSLGFKLRTDLFRTDITRWVEIAVSRGICELSIYYSFLENHPTMLPSNLYTSKSLATLKLQGHILVAVPLTVCLSSLKRLHLRHVTYLDDHTLQLLLSNSHVLEDLVFEKHDHYYHAEMVSELPSSLYTRKSLVTLKLDGKILVDVSRMVSLPSLKTLHLLCVRYSFERSKDPHLVLSNFPVLEELLVKQCENDNVRAVHVNIASLKSLSVNIAENCVTDGFVIDCPSLRYFKVVYYNSNHHYCLIENMPKLEEADLDVLFPSVKNFMEAVTSVKSLSLCLSSHVEAVYSDGIVFKKLEHLKLCTCETNWSNFMFWVLKESPKLRVIELYVDDEHACVGKDPFVFWKNQQSYAPEYLFPSLETFKWTGFNGAQEARDLVILILKNAYRLKTAKILTESGLDIQRKLEIRKELSLSYRASTICQIAFD
;
A
#
# COMPACT_ATOMS: atom_id res chain seq x y z
N MET A 1 -41.58 21.08 12.05
CA MET A 1 -42.03 20.40 10.81
C MET A 1 -40.91 19.51 10.31
N ASP A 2 -41.19 18.23 10.10
CA ASP A 2 -40.24 17.30 9.49
C ASP A 2 -40.09 17.62 8.00
N ARG A 3 -39.04 18.37 7.65
CA ARG A 3 -38.74 18.78 6.27
C ARG A 3 -38.22 17.63 5.41
N ILE A 4 -37.74 16.54 6.03
CA ILE A 4 -37.10 15.42 5.35
C ILE A 4 -38.19 14.45 4.85
N SER A 5 -39.24 14.22 5.64
CA SER A 5 -40.39 13.39 5.23
C SER A 5 -41.18 13.93 4.02
N GLY A 6 -40.94 15.18 3.58
CA GLY A 6 -41.55 15.76 2.37
C GLY A 6 -40.79 15.49 1.06
N LEU A 7 -39.58 14.92 1.11
CA LEU A 7 -38.75 14.67 -0.08
C LEU A 7 -39.28 13.48 -0.91
N PRO A 8 -39.08 13.45 -2.24
CA PRO A 8 -39.32 12.27 -3.08
C PRO A 8 -38.51 11.05 -2.65
N ASP A 9 -39.05 9.85 -2.88
CA ASP A 9 -38.44 8.58 -2.51
C ASP A 9 -37.01 8.41 -3.08
N GLU A 10 -36.77 8.83 -4.33
CA GLU A 10 -35.45 8.77 -4.97
C GLU A 10 -34.37 9.59 -4.23
N LEU A 11 -34.72 10.79 -3.77
CA LEU A 11 -33.80 11.64 -3.01
C LEU A 11 -33.55 11.05 -1.62
N LEU A 12 -34.57 10.45 -1.00
CA LEU A 12 -34.43 9.79 0.28
C LEU A 12 -33.55 8.54 0.20
N VAL A 13 -33.69 7.72 -0.85
CA VAL A 13 -32.80 6.57 -1.10
C VAL A 13 -31.36 7.04 -1.33
N LYS A 14 -31.17 8.13 -2.08
CA LYS A 14 -29.85 8.73 -2.30
C LYS A 14 -29.23 9.21 -1.00
N ILE A 15 -29.99 9.89 -0.13
CA ILE A 15 -29.55 10.29 1.21
C ILE A 15 -29.19 9.07 2.06
N LEU A 16 -30.05 8.04 2.09
CA LEU A 16 -29.84 6.80 2.82
C LEU A 16 -28.61 6.01 2.34
N SER A 17 -28.25 6.12 1.05
CA SER A 17 -27.04 5.51 0.49
C SER A 17 -25.74 6.17 0.94
N PHE A 18 -25.80 7.41 1.43
CA PHE A 18 -24.65 8.13 2.00
C PHE A 18 -24.48 7.89 3.50
N LEU A 19 -25.47 7.27 4.16
CA LEU A 19 -25.37 6.92 5.57
C LEU A 19 -24.71 5.54 5.74
N PRO A 20 -23.96 5.30 6.82
CA PRO A 20 -23.50 3.95 7.16
C PRO A 20 -24.69 2.98 7.18
N PRO A 21 -24.57 1.74 6.67
CA PRO A 21 -25.70 0.81 6.54
C PRO A 21 -26.50 0.64 7.83
N LYS A 22 -25.83 0.55 9.00
CA LYS A 22 -26.49 0.49 10.32
C LYS A 22 -27.36 1.72 10.63
N VAL A 23 -26.89 2.92 10.25
CA VAL A 23 -27.60 4.19 10.47
C VAL A 23 -28.71 4.38 9.45
N SER A 24 -28.44 4.02 8.20
CA SER A 24 -29.43 4.00 7.13
C SER A 24 -30.62 3.13 7.54
N VAL A 25 -30.34 1.91 7.99
CA VAL A 25 -31.31 0.94 8.49
C VAL A 25 -32.02 1.43 9.76
N SER A 26 -31.34 2.08 10.70
CA SER A 26 -31.99 2.52 11.95
C SER A 26 -33.09 3.56 11.68
N THR A 27 -33.02 4.29 10.57
CA THR A 27 -34.10 5.16 10.12
C THR A 27 -35.40 4.41 9.79
N SER A 28 -35.35 3.08 9.59
CA SER A 28 -36.54 2.24 9.37
C SER A 28 -37.54 2.23 10.53
N VAL A 29 -37.11 2.69 11.71
CA VAL A 29 -37.97 2.87 12.90
C VAL A 29 -38.81 4.15 12.79
N LEU A 30 -38.35 5.15 12.01
CA LEU A 30 -38.99 6.46 11.91
C LEU A 30 -40.36 6.42 11.23
N SER A 31 -40.54 5.57 10.20
CA SER A 31 -41.86 5.33 9.61
C SER A 31 -41.91 4.09 8.72
N LYS A 32 -43.12 3.65 8.34
CA LYS A 32 -43.33 2.60 7.32
C LYS A 32 -42.70 2.99 5.97
N ARG A 33 -42.65 4.28 5.63
CA ARG A 33 -42.03 4.80 4.40
C ARG A 33 -40.51 4.70 4.47
N TRP A 34 -39.88 5.15 5.55
CA TRP A 34 -38.43 5.01 5.76
C TRP A 34 -38.00 3.55 5.80
N ARG A 35 -38.79 2.67 6.44
CA ARG A 35 -38.60 1.22 6.39
C ARG A 35 -38.60 0.67 4.96
N ASN A 36 -39.48 1.17 4.10
CA ASN A 36 -39.50 0.78 2.70
C ASN A 36 -38.28 1.31 1.96
N LEU A 37 -37.88 2.57 2.18
CA LEU A 37 -36.78 3.24 1.48
C LEU A 37 -35.40 2.69 1.84
N CYS A 38 -35.19 2.28 3.09
CA CYS A 38 -33.95 1.61 3.51
C CYS A 38 -33.68 0.32 2.70
N MET A 39 -34.73 -0.33 2.20
CA MET A 39 -34.60 -1.54 1.37
C MET A 39 -34.12 -1.24 -0.06
N TRP A 40 -34.05 0.02 -0.47
CA TRP A 40 -33.53 0.46 -1.77
C TRP A 40 -32.06 0.86 -1.68
N VAL A 41 -31.47 0.84 -0.48
CA VAL A 41 -30.03 0.98 -0.30
C VAL A 41 -29.38 -0.25 -0.93
N THR A 42 -28.67 -0.05 -2.03
CA THR A 42 -28.16 -1.14 -2.88
C THR A 42 -26.94 -1.84 -2.29
N ASN A 43 -26.35 -1.29 -1.23
CA ASN A 43 -25.09 -1.76 -0.65
C ASN A 43 -25.26 -1.91 0.87
N LEU A 44 -25.06 -3.12 1.39
CA LEU A 44 -25.11 -3.40 2.82
C LEU A 44 -23.78 -3.93 3.29
N GLU A 45 -23.25 -3.37 4.38
CA GLU A 45 -22.04 -3.86 5.03
C GLU A 45 -22.35 -4.13 6.51
N PHE A 46 -22.09 -5.36 6.94
CA PHE A 46 -22.27 -5.82 8.31
C PHE A 46 -20.90 -5.98 8.96
N ASP A 47 -20.70 -5.30 10.08
CA ASP A 47 -19.46 -5.32 10.84
C ASP A 47 -19.76 -5.64 12.31
N ASP A 48 -19.27 -6.79 12.79
CA ASP A 48 -19.48 -7.25 14.16
C ASP A 48 -18.38 -6.78 15.13
N SER A 49 -17.35 -6.07 14.66
CA SER A 49 -16.17 -5.69 15.48
C SER A 49 -16.49 -4.86 16.72
N GLN A 50 -17.56 -4.08 16.67
CA GLN A 50 -18.05 -3.26 17.78
C GLN A 50 -19.32 -3.82 18.41
N THR A 51 -19.77 -5.01 17.98
CA THR A 51 -21.03 -5.59 18.42
C THR A 51 -20.80 -6.44 19.66
N LYS A 52 -21.54 -6.14 20.73
CA LYS A 52 -21.51 -6.97 21.94
C LYS A 52 -22.20 -8.31 21.67
N PRO A 53 -21.79 -9.42 22.31
CA PRO A 53 -22.44 -10.72 22.13
C PRO A 53 -23.96 -10.70 22.30
N ALA A 54 -24.49 -9.88 23.21
CA ALA A 54 -25.92 -9.70 23.45
C ALA A 54 -26.68 -9.07 22.25
N GLU A 55 -26.01 -8.24 21.45
CA GLU A 55 -26.59 -7.55 20.28
C GLU A 55 -26.51 -8.42 19.01
N CYS A 56 -25.70 -9.50 19.02
CA CYS A 56 -25.54 -10.39 17.87
C CYS A 56 -26.85 -11.10 17.49
N HIS A 57 -27.72 -11.39 18.46
CA HIS A 57 -29.03 -12.00 18.19
C HIS A 57 -29.92 -11.07 17.36
N GLU A 58 -30.00 -9.79 17.73
CA GLU A 58 -30.78 -8.79 17.00
C GLU A 58 -30.22 -8.57 15.59
N LEU A 59 -28.89 -8.52 15.44
CA LEU A 59 -28.25 -8.45 14.13
C LEU A 59 -28.58 -9.68 13.26
N ARG A 60 -28.55 -10.88 13.83
CA ARG A 60 -28.93 -12.12 13.12
C ARG A 60 -30.36 -12.04 12.61
N LEU A 61 -31.31 -11.70 13.47
CA LEU A 61 -32.73 -11.55 13.10
C LEU A 61 -32.92 -10.48 12.04
N PHE A 62 -32.18 -9.38 12.17
CA PHE A 62 -32.21 -8.28 11.24
C PHE A 62 -31.72 -8.68 9.84
N ILE A 63 -30.56 -9.33 9.73
CA ILE A 63 -29.99 -9.82 8.47
C ILE A 63 -30.96 -10.82 7.82
N LEU A 64 -31.48 -11.78 8.60
CA LEU A 64 -32.47 -12.74 8.11
C LEU A 64 -33.73 -12.05 7.60
N ARG A 65 -34.20 -11.00 8.27
CA ARG A 65 -35.38 -10.25 7.85
C ARG A 65 -35.17 -9.54 6.51
N ILE A 66 -34.00 -8.94 6.29
CA ILE A 66 -33.65 -8.35 4.99
C ILE A 66 -33.60 -9.43 3.92
N LEU A 67 -32.81 -10.48 4.15
CA LEU A 67 -32.56 -11.54 3.19
C LEU A 67 -33.82 -12.36 2.86
N ARG A 68 -34.78 -12.47 3.79
CA ARG A 68 -36.05 -13.19 3.59
C ARG A 68 -37.21 -12.30 3.12
N SER A 69 -37.03 -10.99 3.03
CA SER A 69 -38.09 -10.09 2.56
C SER A 69 -38.63 -10.54 1.19
N HIS A 70 -39.94 -10.67 1.02
CA HIS A 70 -40.58 -11.13 -0.23
C HIS A 70 -40.51 -10.11 -1.38
N ARG A 71 -39.85 -8.96 -1.17
CA ARG A 71 -39.63 -7.95 -2.20
C ARG A 71 -38.33 -8.25 -2.96
N PRO A 72 -38.24 -7.87 -4.26
CA PRO A 72 -37.00 -8.01 -5.02
C PRO A 72 -35.85 -7.39 -4.23
N LEU A 73 -34.78 -8.16 -4.02
CA LEU A 73 -33.60 -7.59 -3.41
C LEU A 73 -32.99 -6.62 -4.43
N ILE A 74 -33.11 -5.32 -4.20
CA ILE A 74 -32.38 -4.28 -4.95
C ILE A 74 -30.92 -4.19 -4.43
N ILE A 75 -30.53 -5.09 -3.53
CA ILE A 75 -29.18 -5.16 -2.97
C ILE A 75 -28.26 -5.71 -4.06
N LYS A 76 -27.42 -4.83 -4.59
CA LYS A 76 -26.37 -5.14 -5.56
C LYS A 76 -25.09 -5.61 -4.86
N SER A 77 -24.84 -5.13 -3.63
CA SER A 77 -23.60 -5.36 -2.90
C SER A 77 -23.84 -5.74 -1.44
N LEU A 78 -23.18 -6.80 -0.96
CA LEU A 78 -23.29 -7.30 0.41
C LEU A 78 -21.90 -7.60 0.98
N GLY A 79 -21.61 -7.00 2.12
CA GLY A 79 -20.35 -7.12 2.83
C GLY A 79 -20.54 -7.67 4.24
N PHE A 80 -19.63 -8.55 4.65
CA PHE A 80 -19.55 -9.08 6.01
C PHE A 80 -18.11 -8.93 6.52
N LYS A 81 -17.94 -8.25 7.64
CA LYS A 81 -16.73 -8.18 8.45
C LYS A 81 -17.05 -8.85 9.78
N LEU A 82 -16.63 -10.11 9.88
CA LEU A 82 -16.95 -10.99 11.01
C LEU A 82 -15.67 -11.36 11.75
N ARG A 83 -15.60 -10.96 13.02
CA ARG A 83 -14.52 -11.25 13.96
C ARG A 83 -14.96 -12.28 15.00
N THR A 84 -16.27 -12.53 15.13
CA THR A 84 -16.84 -13.51 16.05
C THR A 84 -17.27 -14.78 15.32
N ASP A 85 -17.20 -15.94 15.99
CA ASP A 85 -17.67 -17.21 15.41
C ASP A 85 -19.20 -17.40 15.51
N LEU A 86 -19.89 -16.46 16.14
CA LEU A 86 -21.33 -16.55 16.39
C LEU A 86 -22.13 -16.68 15.09
N PHE A 87 -21.62 -16.17 13.97
CA PHE A 87 -22.30 -16.16 12.67
C PHE A 87 -21.80 -17.23 11.68
N ARG A 88 -20.93 -18.14 12.11
CA ARG A 88 -20.29 -19.14 11.23
C ARG A 88 -21.29 -20.00 10.44
N THR A 89 -22.37 -20.42 11.09
CA THR A 89 -23.42 -21.22 10.45
C THR A 89 -24.41 -20.35 9.66
N ASP A 90 -24.59 -19.10 10.07
CA ASP A 90 -25.50 -18.18 9.39
C ASP A 90 -24.93 -17.68 8.08
N ILE A 91 -23.62 -17.40 8.01
CA ILE A 91 -22.99 -16.80 6.83
C ILE A 91 -23.19 -17.70 5.60
N THR A 92 -23.04 -19.02 5.74
CA THR A 92 -23.30 -19.96 4.65
C THR A 92 -24.74 -19.80 4.13
N ARG A 93 -25.72 -19.73 5.04
CA ARG A 93 -27.13 -19.53 4.68
C ARG A 93 -27.41 -18.13 4.11
N TRP A 94 -26.76 -17.10 4.63
CA TRP A 94 -26.93 -15.74 4.16
C TRP A 94 -26.40 -15.55 2.75
N VAL A 95 -25.21 -16.09 2.47
CA VAL A 95 -24.62 -16.12 1.14
C VAL A 95 -25.51 -16.90 0.18
N GLU A 96 -26.02 -18.06 0.61
CA GLU A 96 -26.90 -18.88 -0.22
C GLU A 96 -28.16 -18.13 -0.67
N ILE A 97 -28.80 -17.41 0.27
CA ILE A 97 -29.98 -16.58 -0.02
C ILE A 97 -29.61 -15.39 -0.91
N ALA A 98 -28.51 -14.69 -0.60
CA ALA A 98 -28.08 -13.51 -1.36
C ALA A 98 -27.75 -13.85 -2.82
N VAL A 99 -27.02 -14.94 -3.04
CA VAL A 99 -26.65 -15.42 -4.38
C VAL A 99 -27.89 -15.87 -5.15
N SER A 100 -28.80 -16.62 -4.51
CA SER A 100 -30.07 -17.03 -5.12
C SER A 100 -30.95 -15.86 -5.55
N ARG A 101 -30.71 -14.67 -4.98
CA ARG A 101 -31.42 -13.43 -5.32
C ARG A 101 -30.68 -12.56 -6.35
N GLY A 102 -29.58 -13.04 -6.91
CA GLY A 102 -28.91 -12.39 -8.02
C GLY A 102 -27.99 -11.23 -7.62
N ILE A 103 -27.33 -11.32 -6.45
CA ILE A 103 -26.38 -10.29 -6.02
C ILE A 103 -25.23 -10.10 -7.01
N CYS A 104 -24.73 -8.87 -7.13
CA CYS A 104 -23.64 -8.52 -8.04
C CYS A 104 -22.27 -8.50 -7.34
N GLU A 105 -22.22 -8.12 -6.07
CA GLU A 105 -20.98 -7.99 -5.31
C GLU A 105 -21.12 -8.64 -3.93
N LEU A 106 -20.15 -9.48 -3.59
CA LEU A 106 -20.06 -10.11 -2.28
C LEU A 106 -18.65 -9.92 -1.72
N SER A 107 -18.55 -9.42 -0.49
CA SER A 107 -17.30 -9.36 0.25
C SER A 107 -17.43 -10.00 1.63
N ILE A 108 -16.55 -10.94 1.97
CA ILE A 108 -16.52 -11.62 3.26
C ILE A 108 -15.12 -11.52 3.82
N TYR A 109 -15.00 -10.90 4.99
CA TYR A 109 -13.79 -10.85 5.79
C TYR A 109 -14.05 -11.61 7.09
N TYR A 110 -13.28 -12.67 7.32
CA TYR A 110 -13.45 -13.59 8.44
C TYR A 110 -12.12 -13.76 9.18
N SER A 111 -11.95 -13.09 10.34
CA SER A 111 -10.66 -13.01 11.04
C SER A 111 -10.57 -13.86 12.32
N PHE A 112 -11.33 -14.94 12.42
CA PHE A 112 -11.39 -15.80 13.61
C PHE A 112 -10.36 -16.93 13.57
N LEU A 113 -9.83 -17.33 14.74
CA LEU A 113 -8.62 -18.15 14.92
C LEU A 113 -8.87 -19.64 15.27
N GLU A 114 -10.10 -20.17 15.21
CA GLU A 114 -10.33 -21.60 15.50
C GLU A 114 -10.13 -22.53 14.30
N ASN A 115 -9.77 -23.78 14.63
CA ASN A 115 -9.20 -24.86 13.80
C ASN A 115 -9.93 -25.24 12.49
N HIS A 116 -11.13 -24.74 12.19
CA HIS A 116 -11.88 -25.16 10.99
C HIS A 116 -12.26 -23.98 10.08
N PRO A 117 -11.83 -23.96 8.82
CA PRO A 117 -12.23 -22.88 7.90
C PRO A 117 -13.72 -22.97 7.54
N THR A 118 -14.35 -21.81 7.37
CA THR A 118 -15.78 -21.73 7.03
C THR A 118 -16.01 -22.05 5.55
N MET A 119 -16.92 -22.97 5.26
CA MET A 119 -17.29 -23.31 3.88
C MET A 119 -18.44 -22.42 3.37
N LEU A 120 -18.25 -21.92 2.14
CA LEU A 120 -19.27 -21.16 1.43
C LEU A 120 -20.17 -22.09 0.60
N PRO A 121 -21.44 -21.72 0.37
CA PRO A 121 -22.38 -22.57 -0.36
C PRO A 121 -21.99 -22.70 -1.84
N SER A 122 -22.27 -23.87 -2.43
CA SER A 122 -21.85 -24.19 -3.81
C SER A 122 -22.49 -23.28 -4.87
N ASN A 123 -23.69 -22.75 -4.61
CA ASN A 123 -24.38 -21.84 -5.52
C ASN A 123 -23.63 -20.51 -5.72
N LEU A 124 -22.75 -20.13 -4.79
CA LEU A 124 -21.83 -19.00 -4.94
C LEU A 124 -21.01 -19.12 -6.22
N TYR A 125 -20.46 -20.31 -6.47
CA TYR A 125 -19.56 -20.61 -7.57
C TYR A 125 -20.28 -20.86 -8.91
N THR A 126 -21.61 -20.96 -8.90
CA THR A 126 -22.44 -21.11 -10.12
C THR A 126 -23.25 -19.86 -10.45
N SER A 127 -23.01 -18.75 -9.72
CA SER A 127 -23.71 -17.50 -9.89
C SER A 127 -23.42 -16.83 -11.23
N LYS A 128 -24.48 -16.48 -11.96
CA LYS A 128 -24.40 -15.73 -13.22
C LYS A 128 -24.49 -14.21 -13.03
N SER A 129 -24.88 -13.73 -11.85
CA SER A 129 -25.02 -12.30 -11.56
C SER A 129 -23.79 -11.70 -10.88
N LEU A 130 -22.97 -12.54 -10.24
CA LEU A 130 -21.86 -12.11 -9.41
C LEU A 130 -20.73 -11.53 -10.27
N ALA A 131 -20.53 -10.23 -10.17
CA ALA A 131 -19.48 -9.48 -10.84
C ALA A 131 -18.24 -9.26 -9.96
N THR A 132 -18.41 -9.28 -8.62
CA THR A 132 -17.30 -9.08 -7.67
C THR A 132 -17.40 -10.06 -6.51
N LEU A 133 -16.31 -10.78 -6.25
CA LEU A 133 -16.16 -11.67 -5.11
C LEU A 133 -14.87 -11.33 -4.37
N LYS A 134 -14.98 -10.96 -3.09
CA LYS A 134 -13.84 -10.70 -2.22
C LYS A 134 -13.91 -11.58 -0.99
N LEU A 135 -12.96 -12.48 -0.82
CA LEU A 135 -12.88 -13.40 0.31
C LEU A 135 -11.57 -13.17 1.04
N GLN A 136 -11.64 -13.00 2.35
CA GLN A 136 -10.45 -12.80 3.18
C GLN A 136 -10.54 -13.54 4.51
N GLY A 137 -9.43 -14.19 4.88
CA GLY A 137 -9.25 -14.87 6.16
C GLY A 137 -9.74 -16.32 6.15
N HIS A 138 -10.21 -16.84 7.29
CA HIS A 138 -10.38 -18.28 7.55
C HIS A 138 -11.59 -18.94 6.84
N ILE A 139 -11.56 -18.92 5.51
CA ILE A 139 -12.59 -19.40 4.59
C ILE A 139 -12.00 -20.52 3.72
N LEU A 140 -12.71 -21.65 3.64
CA LEU A 140 -12.37 -22.75 2.75
C LEU A 140 -13.04 -22.54 1.41
N VAL A 141 -12.24 -22.26 0.40
CA VAL A 141 -12.66 -22.22 -1.00
C VAL A 141 -12.75 -23.66 -1.48
N ALA A 142 -13.96 -24.20 -1.55
CA ALA A 142 -14.26 -25.53 -2.06
C ALA A 142 -15.13 -25.39 -3.31
N VAL A 143 -14.48 -25.41 -4.48
CA VAL A 143 -15.13 -25.09 -5.76
C VAL A 143 -15.70 -26.37 -6.38
N PRO A 144 -17.01 -26.43 -6.68
CA PRO A 144 -17.59 -27.58 -7.36
C PRO A 144 -17.12 -27.65 -8.82
N LEU A 145 -17.07 -28.84 -9.40
CA LEU A 145 -16.73 -29.05 -10.82
C LEU A 145 -17.70 -28.31 -11.78
N THR A 146 -18.90 -27.98 -11.32
CA THR A 146 -19.92 -27.22 -12.06
C THR A 146 -19.71 -25.70 -12.01
N VAL A 147 -18.57 -25.22 -11.54
CA VAL A 147 -18.26 -23.78 -11.41
C VAL A 147 -18.51 -23.03 -12.71
N CYS A 148 -19.25 -21.93 -12.62
CA CYS A 148 -19.59 -21.09 -13.77
C CYS A 148 -19.82 -19.65 -13.31
N LEU A 149 -18.75 -18.86 -13.30
CA LEU A 149 -18.75 -17.46 -12.87
C LEU A 149 -18.64 -16.52 -14.07
N SER A 150 -19.63 -16.64 -14.97
CA SER A 150 -19.65 -15.98 -16.29
C SER A 150 -19.62 -14.44 -16.25
N SER A 151 -20.05 -13.82 -15.16
CA SER A 151 -20.08 -12.35 -15.00
C SER A 151 -18.95 -11.81 -14.12
N LEU A 152 -18.09 -12.68 -13.56
CA LEU A 152 -17.13 -12.29 -12.55
C LEU A 152 -15.97 -11.48 -13.15
N LYS A 153 -15.95 -10.19 -12.85
CA LYS A 153 -14.94 -9.22 -13.28
C LYS A 153 -13.86 -9.03 -12.23
N ARG A 154 -14.18 -9.13 -10.94
CA ARG A 154 -13.24 -8.89 -9.84
C ARG A 154 -13.23 -10.05 -8.86
N LEU A 155 -12.06 -10.64 -8.64
CA LEU A 155 -11.86 -11.75 -7.71
C LEU A 155 -10.68 -11.44 -6.78
N HIS A 156 -10.97 -11.23 -5.50
CA HIS A 156 -9.94 -11.01 -4.48
C HIS A 156 -9.98 -12.18 -3.48
N LEU A 157 -8.89 -12.93 -3.38
CA LEU A 157 -8.74 -14.07 -2.49
C LEU A 157 -7.52 -13.83 -1.60
N ARG A 158 -7.74 -13.55 -0.32
CA ARG A 158 -6.68 -13.14 0.62
C ARG A 158 -6.62 -14.03 1.85
N HIS A 159 -5.52 -14.74 2.04
CA HIS A 159 -5.35 -15.62 3.20
C HIS A 159 -6.47 -16.68 3.36
N VAL A 160 -7.08 -17.09 2.24
CA VAL A 160 -8.10 -18.15 2.21
C VAL A 160 -7.43 -19.52 2.09
N THR A 161 -8.10 -20.56 2.58
CA THR A 161 -7.64 -21.94 2.41
C THR A 161 -8.32 -22.58 1.20
N TYR A 162 -7.61 -23.49 0.53
CA TYR A 162 -8.12 -24.22 -0.63
C TYR A 162 -8.22 -25.70 -0.26
N LEU A 163 -9.20 -26.39 -0.86
CA LEU A 163 -9.32 -27.83 -0.70
C LEU A 163 -8.11 -28.57 -1.28
N ASP A 164 -7.66 -28.13 -2.45
CA ASP A 164 -6.51 -28.63 -3.19
C ASP A 164 -5.99 -27.57 -4.18
N ASP A 165 -4.85 -27.83 -4.83
CA ASP A 165 -4.30 -26.93 -5.86
C ASP A 165 -5.18 -26.83 -7.12
N HIS A 166 -5.97 -27.87 -7.41
CA HIS A 166 -6.87 -27.90 -8.57
C HIS A 166 -8.03 -26.92 -8.44
N THR A 167 -8.48 -26.64 -7.22
CA THR A 167 -9.57 -25.72 -6.90
C THR A 167 -9.34 -24.34 -7.49
N LEU A 168 -8.12 -23.81 -7.37
CA LEU A 168 -7.76 -22.50 -7.89
C LEU A 168 -7.72 -22.51 -9.43
N GLN A 169 -7.17 -23.58 -10.02
CA GLN A 169 -7.15 -23.75 -11.48
C GLN A 169 -8.56 -23.82 -12.07
N LEU A 170 -9.48 -24.54 -11.41
CA LEU A 170 -10.89 -24.65 -11.80
C LEU A 170 -11.61 -23.29 -11.73
N LEU A 171 -11.43 -22.56 -10.63
CA LEU A 171 -12.07 -21.25 -10.43
C LEU A 171 -11.62 -20.22 -11.48
N LEU A 172 -10.31 -20.14 -11.70
CA LEU A 172 -9.73 -19.17 -12.63
C LEU A 172 -10.00 -19.54 -14.09
N SER A 173 -10.07 -20.82 -14.43
CA SER A 173 -10.36 -21.25 -15.81
C SER A 173 -11.81 -20.97 -16.23
N ASN A 174 -12.76 -20.93 -15.28
CA ASN A 174 -14.20 -20.75 -15.53
C ASN A 174 -14.71 -19.31 -15.27
N SER A 175 -13.80 -18.33 -15.20
CA SER A 175 -14.08 -16.90 -14.96
C SER A 175 -13.59 -16.03 -16.13
N HIS A 176 -14.15 -16.23 -17.32
CA HIS A 176 -13.58 -15.72 -18.58
C HIS A 176 -13.53 -14.19 -18.74
N VAL A 177 -14.36 -13.44 -18.01
CA VAL A 177 -14.46 -11.97 -18.10
C VAL A 177 -13.68 -11.24 -17.01
N LEU A 178 -12.77 -11.93 -16.32
CA LEU A 178 -12.01 -11.39 -15.20
C LEU A 178 -11.12 -10.21 -15.65
N GLU A 179 -11.26 -9.09 -14.95
CA GLU A 179 -10.54 -7.82 -15.17
C GLU A 179 -9.56 -7.53 -14.03
N ASP A 180 -9.88 -7.92 -12.79
CA ASP A 180 -9.09 -7.65 -11.58
C ASP A 180 -8.95 -8.92 -10.74
N LEU A 181 -7.71 -9.40 -10.58
CA LEU A 181 -7.36 -10.55 -9.76
C LEU A 181 -6.38 -10.13 -8.67
N VAL A 182 -6.75 -10.39 -7.42
CA VAL A 182 -5.86 -10.30 -6.26
C VAL A 182 -5.82 -11.67 -5.61
N PHE A 183 -4.63 -12.23 -5.47
CA PHE A 183 -4.43 -13.53 -4.85
C PHE A 183 -3.26 -13.47 -3.86
N GLU A 184 -3.55 -13.60 -2.58
CA GLU A 184 -2.58 -13.52 -1.49
C GLU A 184 -2.61 -14.84 -0.69
N LYS A 185 -1.49 -15.56 -0.69
CA LYS A 185 -1.32 -16.87 -0.05
C LYS A 185 -0.13 -16.83 0.90
N HIS A 186 -0.39 -16.57 2.18
CA HIS A 186 0.60 -16.64 3.25
C HIS A 186 0.36 -17.90 4.10
N ASP A 187 1.36 -18.76 4.20
CA ASP A 187 1.25 -19.98 5.03
C ASP A 187 1.34 -19.59 6.51
N HIS A 188 0.28 -19.83 7.27
CA HIS A 188 0.27 -19.63 8.73
C HIS A 188 0.88 -20.82 9.51
N TYR A 189 1.31 -21.89 8.84
CA TYR A 189 1.81 -23.11 9.48
C TYR A 189 3.01 -23.70 8.73
N TYR A 190 4.02 -24.14 9.50
CA TYR A 190 5.32 -24.68 9.09
C TYR A 190 5.28 -26.03 8.32
N HIS A 191 4.26 -26.30 7.51
CA HIS A 191 4.17 -27.55 6.76
C HIS A 191 4.15 -27.35 5.24
N ALA A 192 5.19 -27.89 4.62
CA ALA A 192 5.40 -28.23 3.20
C ALA A 192 5.33 -27.10 2.15
N GLU A 193 6.32 -27.14 1.26
CA GLU A 193 6.71 -26.19 0.22
C GLU A 193 5.76 -26.13 -0.99
N MET A 194 4.44 -26.20 -0.78
CA MET A 194 3.50 -26.35 -1.90
C MET A 194 3.23 -25.01 -2.59
N VAL A 195 3.93 -24.80 -3.70
CA VAL A 195 3.80 -23.63 -4.57
C VAL A 195 2.56 -23.80 -5.45
N SER A 196 1.64 -22.84 -5.41
CA SER A 196 0.44 -22.89 -6.26
C SER A 196 0.73 -22.39 -7.67
N GLU A 197 0.28 -23.12 -8.69
CA GLU A 197 0.40 -22.73 -10.09
C GLU A 197 -0.86 -22.04 -10.61
N LEU A 198 -0.69 -20.94 -11.35
CA LEU A 198 -1.78 -20.28 -12.06
C LEU A 198 -2.10 -21.02 -13.37
N PRO A 199 -3.38 -21.18 -13.75
CA PRO A 199 -3.74 -21.88 -14.99
C PRO A 199 -3.29 -21.09 -16.22
N SER A 200 -2.89 -21.81 -17.27
CA SER A 200 -2.47 -21.25 -18.56
C SER A 200 -3.49 -20.30 -19.18
N SER A 201 -4.79 -20.55 -18.95
CA SER A 201 -5.92 -19.74 -19.42
C SER A 201 -5.99 -18.33 -18.83
N LEU A 202 -5.32 -18.07 -17.71
CA LEU A 202 -5.21 -16.74 -17.12
C LEU A 202 -4.27 -15.85 -17.94
N TYR A 203 -3.14 -16.41 -18.41
CA TYR A 203 -2.11 -15.68 -19.14
C TYR A 203 -2.49 -15.29 -20.57
N THR A 204 -3.55 -15.86 -21.12
CA THR A 204 -4.08 -15.51 -22.45
C THR A 204 -5.29 -14.58 -22.39
N ARG A 205 -5.65 -14.11 -21.19
CA ARG A 205 -6.89 -13.37 -20.93
C ARG A 205 -6.79 -11.91 -21.32
N LYS A 206 -7.49 -11.53 -22.39
CA LYS A 206 -7.49 -10.16 -22.91
C LYS A 206 -8.22 -9.15 -22.02
N SER A 207 -9.12 -9.60 -21.14
CA SER A 207 -9.86 -8.72 -20.22
C SER A 207 -9.06 -8.32 -18.99
N LEU A 208 -7.96 -9.01 -18.66
CA LEU A 208 -7.25 -8.80 -17.40
C LEU A 208 -6.48 -7.48 -17.40
N VAL A 209 -6.83 -6.59 -16.46
CA VAL A 209 -6.27 -5.24 -16.29
C VAL A 209 -5.37 -5.16 -15.06
N THR A 210 -5.75 -5.86 -13.98
CA THR A 210 -5.02 -5.87 -12.71
C THR A 210 -4.73 -7.30 -12.29
N LEU A 211 -3.46 -7.57 -11.99
CA LEU A 211 -3.00 -8.84 -11.45
C LEU A 211 -2.08 -8.58 -10.28
N LYS A 212 -2.51 -8.99 -9.08
CA LYS A 212 -1.73 -8.87 -7.85
C LYS A 212 -1.58 -10.23 -7.22
N LEU A 213 -0.34 -10.68 -7.08
CA LEU A 213 0.02 -11.98 -6.56
C LEU A 213 0.91 -11.76 -5.34
N ASP A 214 0.58 -12.42 -4.23
CA ASP A 214 1.37 -12.38 -3.01
C ASP A 214 1.54 -13.78 -2.40
N GLY A 215 2.77 -14.11 -2.04
CA GLY A 215 3.15 -15.36 -1.40
C GLY A 215 3.55 -16.47 -2.37
N LYS A 216 3.57 -17.72 -1.88
CA LYS A 216 4.18 -18.89 -2.58
C LYS A 216 3.40 -19.34 -3.82
N ILE A 217 3.52 -18.57 -4.90
CA ILE A 217 2.84 -18.76 -6.19
C ILE A 217 3.90 -18.90 -7.28
N LEU A 218 3.76 -19.88 -8.18
CA LEU A 218 4.65 -20.04 -9.32
C LEU A 218 4.13 -19.23 -10.50
N VAL A 219 4.97 -18.35 -11.02
CA VAL A 219 4.63 -17.38 -12.06
C VAL A 219 5.49 -17.59 -13.31
N ASP A 220 4.83 -17.70 -14.46
CA ASP A 220 5.47 -17.72 -15.78
C ASP A 220 5.35 -16.34 -16.45
N VAL A 221 6.37 -15.51 -16.23
CA VAL A 221 6.44 -14.13 -16.74
C VAL A 221 6.41 -14.08 -18.27
N SER A 222 6.99 -15.06 -18.95
CA SER A 222 7.05 -15.11 -20.41
C SER A 222 5.65 -15.10 -21.03
N ARG A 223 4.68 -15.76 -20.37
CA ARG A 223 3.29 -15.76 -20.80
C ARG A 223 2.55 -14.47 -20.44
N MET A 224 2.92 -13.83 -19.33
CA MET A 224 2.28 -12.59 -18.86
C MET A 224 2.49 -11.41 -19.80
N VAL A 225 3.64 -11.35 -20.46
CA VAL A 225 3.98 -10.31 -21.46
C VAL A 225 2.94 -10.24 -22.59
N SER A 226 2.22 -11.34 -22.84
CA SER A 226 1.18 -11.42 -23.88
C SER A 226 -0.19 -10.86 -23.46
N LEU A 227 -0.33 -10.33 -22.23
CA LEU A 227 -1.59 -9.77 -21.74
C LEU A 227 -1.79 -8.33 -22.28
N PRO A 228 -2.73 -8.10 -23.21
CA PRO A 228 -2.80 -6.83 -23.95
C PRO A 228 -3.39 -5.66 -23.15
N SER A 229 -4.12 -5.94 -22.06
CA SER A 229 -4.85 -4.94 -21.28
C SER A 229 -4.26 -4.72 -19.88
N LEU A 230 -3.19 -5.44 -19.53
CA LEU A 230 -2.63 -5.44 -18.17
C LEU A 230 -1.95 -4.10 -17.87
N LYS A 231 -2.52 -3.34 -16.93
CA LYS A 231 -2.03 -2.02 -16.50
C LYS A 231 -1.34 -2.06 -15.15
N THR A 232 -1.73 -2.97 -14.26
CA THR A 232 -1.16 -3.09 -12.92
C THR A 232 -0.72 -4.52 -12.67
N LEU A 233 0.56 -4.68 -12.32
CA LEU A 233 1.17 -5.96 -11.99
C LEU A 233 1.91 -5.88 -10.66
N HIS A 234 1.43 -6.62 -9.66
CA HIS A 234 2.12 -6.77 -8.37
C HIS A 234 2.57 -8.22 -8.19
N LEU A 235 3.85 -8.40 -7.91
CA LEU A 235 4.52 -9.68 -7.71
C LEU A 235 5.23 -9.65 -6.36
N LEU A 236 4.57 -10.14 -5.32
CA LEU A 236 5.01 -10.05 -3.94
C LEU A 236 5.38 -11.44 -3.40
N CYS A 237 6.62 -11.66 -2.97
CA CYS A 237 7.07 -12.94 -2.42
C CYS A 237 6.74 -14.17 -3.31
N VAL A 238 6.62 -14.00 -4.64
CA VAL A 238 6.28 -15.07 -5.60
C VAL A 238 7.52 -15.82 -6.05
N ARG A 239 7.34 -17.01 -6.65
CA ARG A 239 8.41 -17.78 -7.31
C ARG A 239 8.25 -17.73 -8.83
N TYR A 240 9.36 -17.79 -9.54
CA TYR A 240 9.38 -17.65 -10.99
C TYR A 240 9.79 -18.95 -11.69
N SER A 241 9.12 -19.29 -12.78
CA SER A 241 9.55 -20.41 -13.63
C SER A 241 10.65 -19.94 -14.58
N PHE A 242 11.87 -20.45 -14.40
CA PHE A 242 12.99 -20.19 -15.31
C PHE A 242 13.26 -21.40 -16.22
N GLU A 243 13.71 -21.14 -17.45
CA GLU A 243 14.30 -22.20 -18.29
C GLU A 243 15.61 -22.68 -17.64
N ARG A 244 15.83 -23.99 -17.56
CA ARG A 244 16.99 -24.61 -16.86
C ARG A 244 18.37 -24.14 -17.32
N SER A 245 18.47 -23.48 -18.47
CA SER A 245 19.71 -23.03 -19.10
C SER A 245 20.00 -21.53 -18.96
N LYS A 246 19.14 -20.74 -18.30
CA LYS A 246 19.30 -19.30 -18.14
C LYS A 246 19.62 -18.96 -16.69
N ASP A 247 20.46 -17.94 -16.49
CA ASP A 247 20.61 -17.33 -15.17
C ASP A 247 19.24 -16.87 -14.66
N PRO A 248 18.96 -16.97 -13.35
CA PRO A 248 17.66 -16.67 -12.75
C PRO A 248 17.39 -15.16 -12.69
N HIS A 249 17.48 -14.49 -13.84
CA HIS A 249 17.22 -13.07 -14.02
C HIS A 249 15.75 -12.89 -14.39
N LEU A 250 15.03 -12.16 -13.55
CA LEU A 250 13.67 -11.74 -13.83
C LEU A 250 13.70 -10.61 -14.87
N VAL A 251 13.44 -10.96 -16.13
CA VAL A 251 13.34 -10.00 -17.23
C VAL A 251 11.88 -9.64 -17.48
N LEU A 252 11.52 -8.41 -17.11
CA LEU A 252 10.21 -7.81 -17.33
C LEU A 252 10.32 -6.82 -18.48
N SER A 253 9.95 -7.25 -19.68
CA SER A 253 9.98 -6.43 -20.88
C SER A 253 8.77 -6.68 -21.77
N ASN A 254 8.58 -5.83 -22.80
CA ASN A 254 7.56 -5.99 -23.83
C ASN A 254 6.09 -5.95 -23.36
N PHE A 255 5.83 -5.40 -22.17
CA PHE A 255 4.45 -5.16 -21.73
C PHE A 255 3.85 -3.96 -22.49
N PRO A 256 2.74 -4.13 -23.23
CA PRO A 256 2.26 -3.11 -24.17
C PRO A 256 1.66 -1.88 -23.47
N VAL A 257 0.97 -2.07 -22.34
CA VAL A 257 0.18 -1.02 -21.67
C VAL A 257 0.40 -0.97 -20.16
N LEU A 258 1.43 -1.64 -19.63
CA LEU A 258 1.67 -1.70 -18.19
C LEU A 258 2.07 -0.33 -17.64
N GLU A 259 1.33 0.16 -16.65
CA GLU A 259 1.53 1.49 -16.06
C GLU A 259 2.11 1.41 -14.64
N GLU A 260 1.83 0.33 -13.91
CA GLU A 260 2.25 0.14 -12.52
C GLU A 260 2.84 -1.27 -12.31
N LEU A 261 4.06 -1.30 -11.76
CA LEU A 261 4.76 -2.53 -11.41
C LEU A 261 5.27 -2.45 -9.96
N LEU A 262 4.94 -3.48 -9.17
CA LEU A 262 5.48 -3.69 -7.84
C LEU A 262 6.12 -5.08 -7.80
N VAL A 263 7.40 -5.15 -7.46
CA VAL A 263 8.12 -6.40 -7.23
C VAL A 263 8.64 -6.42 -5.80
N LYS A 264 8.27 -7.44 -5.01
CA LYS A 264 8.85 -7.69 -3.69
C LYS A 264 9.51 -9.06 -3.65
N GLN A 265 10.82 -9.11 -3.43
CA GLN A 265 11.53 -10.36 -3.16
C GLN A 265 11.59 -10.61 -1.66
N CYS A 266 11.37 -11.86 -1.29
CA CYS A 266 11.32 -12.30 0.10
C CYS A 266 12.37 -13.39 0.33
N GLU A 267 12.62 -13.75 1.58
CA GLU A 267 13.64 -14.76 1.89
C GLU A 267 13.36 -16.08 1.14
N ASN A 268 14.40 -16.66 0.54
CA ASN A 268 14.32 -17.85 -0.32
C ASN A 268 13.58 -17.65 -1.67
N ASP A 269 13.52 -16.42 -2.18
CA ASP A 269 13.19 -16.15 -3.58
C ASP A 269 14.20 -16.83 -4.51
N ASN A 270 13.76 -17.22 -5.70
CA ASN A 270 14.58 -17.88 -6.71
C ASN A 270 15.12 -16.93 -7.78
N VAL A 271 14.84 -15.63 -7.69
CA VAL A 271 15.39 -14.58 -8.56
C VAL A 271 16.75 -14.11 -8.03
N ARG A 272 17.72 -13.96 -8.92
CA ARG A 272 18.98 -13.26 -8.59
C ARG A 272 19.09 -11.86 -9.19
N ALA A 273 18.50 -11.54 -10.32
CA ALA A 273 18.57 -10.16 -10.84
C ALA A 273 17.21 -9.68 -11.34
N VAL A 274 16.95 -8.37 -11.22
CA VAL A 274 15.70 -7.77 -11.70
C VAL A 274 16.00 -6.81 -12.84
N HIS A 275 15.48 -7.13 -14.03
CA HIS A 275 15.65 -6.34 -15.24
C HIS A 275 14.29 -5.84 -15.69
N VAL A 276 14.05 -4.53 -15.59
CA VAL A 276 12.79 -3.89 -15.98
C VAL A 276 13.04 -3.00 -17.19
N ASN A 277 12.53 -3.39 -18.35
CA ASN A 277 12.55 -2.60 -19.58
C ASN A 277 11.12 -2.40 -20.11
N ILE A 278 10.44 -1.36 -19.63
CA ILE A 278 9.02 -1.14 -19.92
C ILE A 278 8.77 0.34 -20.22
N ALA A 279 8.62 0.67 -21.51
CA ALA A 279 8.45 2.04 -21.99
C ALA A 279 7.13 2.71 -21.57
N SER A 280 6.09 1.93 -21.27
CA SER A 280 4.75 2.39 -20.85
C SER A 280 4.65 2.65 -19.34
N LEU A 281 5.64 2.19 -18.55
CA LEU A 281 5.59 2.18 -17.10
C LEU A 281 5.62 3.61 -16.54
N LYS A 282 4.72 3.90 -15.60
CA LYS A 282 4.60 5.19 -14.91
C LYS A 282 5.02 5.11 -13.45
N SER A 283 4.83 3.95 -12.81
CA SER A 283 5.16 3.69 -11.41
C SER A 283 5.89 2.37 -11.25
N LEU A 284 7.06 2.40 -10.60
CA LEU A 284 7.87 1.23 -10.30
C LEU A 284 8.19 1.22 -8.81
N SER A 285 7.92 0.10 -8.14
CA SER A 285 8.41 -0.16 -6.79
C SER A 285 9.10 -1.51 -6.72
N VAL A 286 10.33 -1.53 -6.22
CA VAL A 286 11.13 -2.73 -6.01
C VAL A 286 11.51 -2.82 -4.53
N ASN A 287 11.13 -3.90 -3.86
CA ASN A 287 11.45 -4.15 -2.46
C ASN A 287 12.18 -5.48 -2.34
N ILE A 288 13.39 -5.47 -1.80
CA ILE A 288 14.19 -6.68 -1.65
C ILE A 288 14.63 -6.79 -0.20
N ALA A 289 14.19 -7.88 0.44
CA ALA A 289 14.53 -8.19 1.81
C ALA A 289 16.04 -8.41 1.98
N GLU A 290 16.57 -8.05 3.15
CA GLU A 290 18.00 -8.07 3.51
C GLU A 290 18.69 -9.42 3.19
N ASN A 291 18.00 -10.52 3.45
CA ASN A 291 18.54 -11.88 3.30
C ASN A 291 18.44 -12.44 1.86
N CYS A 292 17.99 -11.65 0.88
CA CYS A 292 17.90 -12.11 -0.51
C CYS A 292 19.27 -12.05 -1.20
N VAL A 293 19.64 -13.13 -1.91
CA VAL A 293 20.82 -13.13 -2.80
C VAL A 293 20.41 -12.52 -4.12
N THR A 294 20.92 -11.33 -4.42
CA THR A 294 20.74 -10.68 -5.72
C THR A 294 22.11 -10.43 -6.37
N ASP A 295 22.16 -10.39 -7.70
CA ASP A 295 23.32 -10.11 -8.54
C ASP A 295 23.24 -8.66 -9.08
N GLY A 296 22.04 -8.06 -9.11
CA GLY A 296 21.88 -6.68 -9.55
C GLY A 296 20.53 -6.26 -10.14
N PHE A 297 20.51 -5.03 -10.67
CA PHE A 297 19.35 -4.38 -11.27
C PHE A 297 19.67 -3.73 -12.61
N VAL A 298 18.73 -3.86 -13.54
CA VAL A 298 18.67 -3.04 -14.76
C VAL A 298 17.31 -2.36 -14.82
N ILE A 299 17.29 -1.04 -14.90
CA ILE A 299 16.04 -0.26 -15.01
C ILE A 299 16.14 0.65 -16.22
N ASP A 300 15.31 0.37 -17.22
CA ASP A 300 15.13 1.17 -18.43
C ASP A 300 13.63 1.46 -18.62
N CYS A 301 13.18 2.59 -18.08
CA CYS A 301 11.76 2.96 -18.05
C CYS A 301 11.59 4.45 -18.40
N PRO A 302 11.63 4.83 -19.70
CA PRO A 302 11.68 6.23 -20.13
C PRO A 302 10.43 7.07 -19.79
N SER A 303 9.29 6.42 -19.48
CA SER A 303 8.05 7.11 -19.11
C SER A 303 7.78 7.16 -17.60
N LEU A 304 8.72 6.67 -16.78
CA LEU A 304 8.54 6.56 -15.34
C LEU A 304 8.36 7.93 -14.69
N ARG A 305 7.38 8.04 -13.78
CA ARG A 305 7.07 9.25 -13.00
C ARG A 305 7.30 9.08 -11.51
N TYR A 306 7.08 7.87 -11.01
CA TYR A 306 7.32 7.48 -9.63
C TYR A 306 8.24 6.26 -9.56
N PHE A 307 9.25 6.36 -8.70
CA PHE A 307 10.21 5.28 -8.48
C PHE A 307 10.44 5.04 -7.00
N LYS A 308 10.24 3.80 -6.54
CA LYS A 308 10.53 3.40 -5.17
C LYS A 308 11.47 2.19 -5.13
N VAL A 309 12.51 2.27 -4.32
CA VAL A 309 13.40 1.13 -4.04
C VAL A 309 13.60 0.99 -2.54
N VAL A 310 13.41 -0.23 -2.05
CA VAL A 310 13.76 -0.64 -0.69
C VAL A 310 14.75 -1.80 -0.80
N TYR A 311 15.96 -1.61 -0.28
CA TYR A 311 17.04 -2.56 -0.50
C TYR A 311 18.05 -2.52 0.66
N TYR A 312 18.27 -3.66 1.32
CA TYR A 312 19.07 -3.74 2.57
C TYR A 312 20.29 -4.68 2.58
N ASN A 313 20.57 -5.46 1.52
CA ASN A 313 21.79 -6.29 1.46
C ASN A 313 23.09 -5.42 1.56
N SER A 314 24.25 -6.00 1.80
CA SER A 314 25.53 -5.29 1.95
C SER A 314 26.56 -5.62 0.86
N ASN A 315 26.23 -6.54 -0.04
CA ASN A 315 27.14 -6.99 -1.09
C ASN A 315 27.24 -5.98 -2.25
N HIS A 316 28.36 -6.00 -2.99
CA HIS A 316 28.51 -5.20 -4.21
C HIS A 316 27.72 -5.85 -5.35
N HIS A 317 26.75 -5.13 -5.90
CA HIS A 317 25.92 -5.60 -7.01
C HIS A 317 25.98 -4.65 -8.18
N TYR A 318 25.78 -5.22 -9.37
CA TYR A 318 25.61 -4.45 -10.58
C TYR A 318 24.28 -3.66 -10.50
N CYS A 319 24.34 -2.36 -10.72
CA CYS A 319 23.15 -1.51 -10.76
C CYS A 319 23.26 -0.58 -11.95
N LEU A 320 22.39 -0.75 -12.94
CA LEU A 320 22.38 0.09 -14.13
C LEU A 320 20.98 0.68 -14.30
N ILE A 321 20.90 1.99 -14.11
CA ILE A 321 19.65 2.75 -14.19
C ILE A 321 19.82 3.71 -15.34
N GLU A 322 19.08 3.47 -16.41
CA GLU A 322 19.06 4.35 -17.57
C GLU A 322 18.35 5.66 -17.24
N ASN A 323 18.56 6.66 -18.09
CA ASN A 323 17.97 7.98 -17.89
C ASN A 323 16.43 7.92 -17.86
N MET A 324 15.83 8.44 -16.80
CA MET A 324 14.37 8.53 -16.60
C MET A 324 13.90 9.99 -16.70
N PRO A 325 13.74 10.54 -17.91
CA PRO A 325 13.56 11.99 -18.10
C PRO A 325 12.23 12.55 -17.59
N LYS A 326 11.22 11.69 -17.36
CA LYS A 326 9.89 12.08 -16.87
C LYS A 326 9.72 11.86 -15.37
N LEU A 327 10.77 11.44 -14.65
CA LEU A 327 10.68 11.13 -13.24
C LEU A 327 10.35 12.38 -12.42
N GLU A 328 9.29 12.31 -11.61
CA GLU A 328 8.82 13.43 -10.79
C GLU A 328 9.04 13.19 -9.31
N GLU A 329 8.94 11.93 -8.87
CA GLU A 329 9.08 11.53 -7.47
C GLU A 329 9.92 10.25 -7.34
N ALA A 330 10.80 10.22 -6.35
CA ALA A 330 11.57 9.05 -5.99
C ALA A 330 11.58 8.81 -4.46
N ASP A 331 11.51 7.54 -4.05
CA ASP A 331 11.62 7.08 -2.67
C ASP A 331 12.69 5.98 -2.59
N LEU A 332 13.85 6.31 -2.03
CA LEU A 332 14.98 5.39 -1.97
C LEU A 332 15.30 5.07 -0.52
N ASP A 333 15.17 3.81 -0.14
CA ASP A 333 15.59 3.26 1.14
C ASP A 333 16.65 2.19 0.87
N VAL A 334 17.93 2.59 0.92
CA VAL A 334 19.03 1.81 0.35
C VAL A 334 20.25 1.84 1.29
N LEU A 335 20.74 0.67 1.72
CA LEU A 335 21.91 0.56 2.61
C LEU A 335 23.28 0.35 1.89
N PHE A 336 23.34 0.47 0.56
CA PHE A 336 24.43 -0.07 -0.28
C PHE A 336 25.52 0.91 -0.75
N PRO A 337 26.69 0.40 -1.17
CA PRO A 337 27.75 1.18 -1.83
C PRO A 337 27.44 1.72 -3.24
N SER A 338 26.31 1.37 -3.88
CA SER A 338 25.92 1.86 -5.22
C SER A 338 24.99 3.09 -5.20
N VAL A 339 25.03 3.90 -4.13
CA VAL A 339 24.22 5.13 -3.97
C VAL A 339 24.37 6.05 -5.18
N LYS A 340 25.57 6.15 -5.77
CA LYS A 340 25.87 7.03 -6.90
C LYS A 340 24.92 6.83 -8.08
N ASN A 341 24.72 5.58 -8.53
CA ASN A 341 23.90 5.30 -9.72
C ASN A 341 22.44 5.70 -9.50
N PHE A 342 21.92 5.48 -8.28
CA PHE A 342 20.59 5.95 -7.91
C PHE A 342 20.52 7.48 -7.90
N MET A 343 21.51 8.14 -7.29
CA MET A 343 21.56 9.59 -7.18
C MET A 343 21.64 10.30 -8.53
N GLU A 344 22.46 9.78 -9.46
CA GLU A 344 22.54 10.26 -10.84
C GLU A 344 21.19 10.15 -11.56
N ALA A 345 20.51 9.01 -11.38
CA ALA A 345 19.20 8.75 -12.00
C ALA A 345 18.06 9.64 -11.48
N VAL A 346 18.12 10.07 -10.22
CA VAL A 346 17.05 10.88 -9.58
C VAL A 346 17.31 12.39 -9.61
N THR A 347 18.37 12.88 -10.24
CA THR A 347 18.70 14.33 -10.30
C THR A 347 17.58 15.24 -10.83
N SER A 348 16.65 14.69 -11.61
CA SER A 348 15.57 15.44 -12.27
C SER A 348 14.26 15.53 -11.48
N VAL A 349 14.16 14.89 -10.31
CA VAL A 349 12.90 14.82 -9.54
C VAL A 349 12.50 16.16 -8.91
N LYS A 350 11.20 16.29 -8.61
CA LYS A 350 10.62 17.40 -7.84
C LYS A 350 10.47 17.03 -6.36
N SER A 351 10.25 15.75 -6.07
CA SER A 351 10.09 15.22 -4.72
C SER A 351 11.02 14.02 -4.52
N LEU A 352 11.78 14.01 -3.42
CA LEU A 352 12.75 12.97 -3.13
C LEU A 352 12.62 12.54 -1.66
N SER A 353 12.38 11.26 -1.43
CA SER A 353 12.40 10.60 -0.12
C SER A 353 13.63 9.70 -0.04
N LEU A 354 14.40 9.80 1.03
CA LEU A 354 15.69 9.11 1.18
C LEU A 354 15.90 8.54 2.57
N CYS A 355 16.35 7.30 2.60
CA CYS A 355 17.06 6.67 3.70
C CYS A 355 18.33 6.03 3.13
N LEU A 356 19.51 6.48 3.58
CA LEU A 356 20.81 6.05 3.05
C LEU A 356 21.77 5.72 4.19
N SER A 357 22.54 4.63 4.05
CA SER A 357 23.59 4.23 5.01
C SER A 357 24.81 5.15 4.99
N SER A 358 25.61 5.11 6.06
CA SER A 358 26.80 5.94 6.32
C SER A 358 27.88 6.09 5.22
N HIS A 359 27.81 5.36 4.09
CA HIS A 359 28.77 5.41 2.98
C HIS A 359 28.54 6.56 1.95
N VAL A 360 27.63 7.51 2.21
CA VAL A 360 27.30 8.62 1.29
C VAL A 360 28.46 9.60 1.04
N GLU A 361 29.55 9.53 1.82
CA GLU A 361 30.68 10.47 1.69
C GLU A 361 31.31 10.50 0.28
N ALA A 362 31.26 9.39 -0.45
CA ALA A 362 31.75 9.31 -1.83
C ALA A 362 30.93 10.14 -2.83
N VAL A 363 29.66 10.45 -2.51
CA VAL A 363 28.73 11.16 -3.43
C VAL A 363 28.94 12.67 -3.39
N TYR A 364 29.49 13.23 -2.30
CA TYR A 364 29.62 14.68 -2.11
C TYR A 364 30.54 15.36 -3.14
N SER A 365 31.43 14.61 -3.81
CA SER A 365 32.41 15.12 -4.77
C SER A 365 32.00 15.02 -6.25
N ASP A 366 30.85 14.43 -6.57
CA ASP A 366 30.54 13.98 -7.94
C ASP A 366 29.74 15.00 -8.80
N GLY A 367 29.55 16.25 -8.33
CA GLY A 367 28.88 17.28 -9.13
C GLY A 367 27.39 17.01 -9.41
N ILE A 368 26.75 16.18 -8.59
CA ILE A 368 25.31 15.88 -8.66
C ILE A 368 24.52 17.11 -8.19
N VAL A 369 23.62 17.61 -9.03
CA VAL A 369 22.82 18.82 -8.77
C VAL A 369 21.33 18.58 -8.99
N PHE A 370 20.52 18.94 -8.02
CA PHE A 370 19.07 18.76 -7.99
C PHE A 370 18.33 20.03 -8.44
N LYS A 371 18.39 20.33 -9.74
CA LYS A 371 17.89 21.59 -10.31
C LYS A 371 16.37 21.80 -10.19
N LYS A 372 15.61 20.73 -9.98
CA LYS A 372 14.13 20.73 -9.95
C LYS A 372 13.54 20.36 -8.59
N LEU A 373 14.37 19.99 -7.61
CA LEU A 373 13.90 19.48 -6.33
C LEU A 373 13.22 20.60 -5.53
N GLU A 374 11.98 20.35 -5.13
CA GLU A 374 11.14 21.26 -4.35
C GLU A 374 10.81 20.68 -2.97
N HIS A 375 10.80 19.35 -2.85
CA HIS A 375 10.48 18.63 -1.62
C HIS A 375 11.51 17.53 -1.33
N LEU A 376 12.14 17.60 -0.16
CA LEU A 376 13.05 16.58 0.35
C LEU A 376 12.45 15.96 1.63
N LYS A 377 12.33 14.64 1.65
CA LYS A 377 12.03 13.85 2.85
C LYS A 377 13.26 12.98 3.17
N LEU A 378 13.76 13.03 4.40
CA LEU A 378 15.04 12.39 4.76
C LEU A 378 14.93 11.62 6.09
N CYS A 379 15.34 10.36 6.10
CA CYS A 379 15.44 9.52 7.28
C CYS A 379 16.63 9.96 8.15
N THR A 380 16.41 10.09 9.45
CA THR A 380 17.44 10.43 10.44
C THR A 380 17.94 9.19 11.20
N CYS A 381 17.75 8.00 10.64
CA CYS A 381 18.13 6.71 11.21
C CYS A 381 19.65 6.43 11.21
N GLU A 382 20.40 7.09 10.31
CA GLU A 382 21.82 6.86 10.04
C GLU A 382 22.69 8.04 10.49
N THR A 383 23.97 7.83 10.85
CA THR A 383 24.76 8.87 11.54
C THR A 383 25.13 10.10 10.69
N ASN A 384 25.17 9.97 9.36
CA ASN A 384 25.64 11.02 8.45
C ASN A 384 24.51 11.79 7.73
N TRP A 385 23.26 11.58 8.13
CA TRP A 385 22.08 12.19 7.50
C TRP A 385 22.15 13.73 7.43
N SER A 386 22.71 14.38 8.46
CA SER A 386 22.78 15.85 8.53
C SER A 386 23.72 16.41 7.48
N ASN A 387 24.92 15.81 7.32
CA ASN A 387 25.89 16.20 6.30
C ASN A 387 25.26 16.13 4.90
N PHE A 388 24.48 15.07 4.65
CA PHE A 388 23.78 14.88 3.40
C PHE A 388 22.70 15.95 3.17
N MET A 389 21.88 16.23 4.18
CA MET A 389 20.87 17.28 4.12
C MET A 389 21.49 18.61 3.68
N PHE A 390 22.61 19.01 4.28
CA PHE A 390 23.29 20.26 3.95
C PHE A 390 23.90 20.28 2.56
N TRP A 391 24.42 19.15 2.10
CA TRP A 391 24.86 19.00 0.71
C TRP A 391 23.69 19.16 -0.27
N VAL A 392 22.56 18.47 -0.06
CA VAL A 392 21.38 18.60 -0.91
C VAL A 392 20.86 20.04 -0.91
N LEU A 393 20.84 20.71 0.24
CA LEU A 393 20.43 22.11 0.36
C LEU A 393 21.24 23.04 -0.56
N LYS A 394 22.56 22.84 -0.60
CA LYS A 394 23.45 23.60 -1.47
C LYS A 394 23.18 23.32 -2.95
N GLU A 395 22.97 22.06 -3.28
CA GLU A 395 22.81 21.61 -4.67
C GLU A 395 21.34 21.66 -5.16
N SER A 396 20.42 22.22 -4.36
CA SER A 396 18.97 22.29 -4.64
C SER A 396 18.39 23.71 -4.51
N PRO A 397 18.60 24.60 -5.50
CA PRO A 397 18.21 26.01 -5.40
C PRO A 397 16.69 26.26 -5.36
N LYS A 398 15.86 25.26 -5.64
CA LYS A 398 14.39 25.34 -5.64
C LYS A 398 13.75 24.68 -4.42
N LEU A 399 14.54 24.17 -3.47
CA LEU A 399 14.03 23.39 -2.36
C LEU A 399 13.17 24.25 -1.42
N ARG A 400 11.91 23.86 -1.22
CA ARG A 400 10.93 24.60 -0.41
C ARG A 400 10.46 23.84 0.82
N VAL A 401 10.53 22.52 0.78
CA VAL A 401 10.02 21.65 1.85
C VAL A 401 11.11 20.67 2.26
N ILE A 402 11.38 20.62 3.56
CA ILE A 402 12.23 19.60 4.19
C ILE A 402 11.38 18.87 5.23
N GLU A 403 11.28 17.55 5.09
CA GLU A 403 10.69 16.65 6.08
C GLU A 403 11.74 15.68 6.61
N LEU A 404 12.02 15.73 7.91
CA LEU A 404 12.87 14.77 8.60
C LEU A 404 11.98 13.74 9.31
N TYR A 405 12.36 12.47 9.25
CA TYR A 405 11.63 11.40 9.91
C TYR A 405 12.56 10.32 10.44
N VAL A 406 12.10 9.55 11.43
CA VAL A 406 12.71 8.29 11.83
C VAL A 406 11.79 7.18 11.32
N ASP A 407 12.36 6.16 10.68
CA ASP A 407 11.61 4.97 10.29
C ASP A 407 11.60 3.96 11.44
N ASP A 408 10.42 3.56 11.90
CA ASP A 408 10.26 2.60 12.99
C ASP A 408 10.66 1.18 12.56
N GLU A 409 10.71 0.88 11.25
CA GLU A 409 11.13 -0.42 10.71
C GLU A 409 12.66 -0.61 10.72
N HIS A 410 13.44 0.49 10.76
CA HIS A 410 14.89 0.38 10.89
C HIS A 410 15.23 0.12 12.36
N ALA A 411 15.87 -1.01 12.64
CA ALA A 411 16.31 -1.44 13.96
C ALA A 411 17.48 -0.57 14.50
N CYS A 412 17.37 0.75 14.40
CA CYS A 412 18.28 1.74 14.97
C CYS A 412 18.09 1.79 16.49
N VAL A 413 18.32 0.64 17.15
CA VAL A 413 18.38 0.51 18.60
C VAL A 413 19.65 1.21 19.07
N GLY A 414 19.50 2.41 19.63
CA GLY A 414 20.45 2.95 20.60
C GLY A 414 21.63 3.77 20.06
N LYS A 415 21.56 4.33 18.85
CA LYS A 415 22.49 5.40 18.44
C LYS A 415 21.70 6.69 18.29
N ASP A 416 21.99 7.66 19.16
CA ASP A 416 21.49 9.02 18.98
C ASP A 416 21.88 9.50 17.58
N PRO A 417 20.95 9.99 16.74
CA PRO A 417 21.29 10.61 15.47
C PRO A 417 22.19 11.82 15.73
N PHE A 418 23.50 11.62 15.67
CA PHE A 418 24.48 12.68 15.82
C PHE A 418 24.31 13.64 14.64
N VAL A 419 23.87 14.87 14.93
CA VAL A 419 23.93 15.95 13.94
C VAL A 419 25.38 16.40 13.85
N PHE A 420 26.08 15.93 12.83
CA PHE A 420 27.44 16.38 12.56
C PHE A 420 27.39 17.72 11.81
N TRP A 421 27.99 18.76 12.42
CA TRP A 421 28.22 20.09 11.80
C TRP A 421 29.64 20.61 12.04
N LYS A 422 30.43 19.93 12.90
CA LYS A 422 31.58 20.54 13.60
C LYS A 422 32.88 20.66 12.81
N ASN A 423 33.03 20.07 11.62
CA ASN A 423 34.30 20.11 10.87
C ASN A 423 34.26 20.89 9.55
N GLN A 424 33.22 21.67 9.28
CA GLN A 424 33.09 22.34 7.99
C GLN A 424 33.17 23.86 8.12
N GLN A 425 34.40 24.38 8.20
CA GLN A 425 34.75 25.81 8.25
C GLN A 425 34.37 26.62 6.98
N SER A 426 33.63 26.05 6.03
CA SER A 426 33.30 26.66 4.73
C SER A 426 31.84 27.08 4.54
N TYR A 427 30.95 26.88 5.52
CA TYR A 427 29.51 27.12 5.36
C TYR A 427 29.11 28.42 6.07
N ALA A 428 28.81 29.47 5.31
CA ALA A 428 28.12 30.64 5.82
C ALA A 428 26.62 30.31 5.99
N PRO A 429 26.08 30.26 7.22
CA PRO A 429 24.70 29.78 7.48
C PRO A 429 23.61 30.62 6.80
N GLU A 430 23.90 31.89 6.53
CA GLU A 430 22.97 32.88 5.98
C GLU A 430 22.47 32.54 4.57
N TYR A 431 23.16 31.66 3.84
CA TYR A 431 22.82 31.29 2.46
C TYR A 431 22.26 29.86 2.31
N LEU A 432 22.09 29.12 3.39
CA LEU A 432 21.71 27.69 3.33
C LEU A 432 20.22 27.45 3.12
N PHE A 433 19.36 28.41 3.47
CA PHE A 433 17.90 28.24 3.46
C PHE A 433 17.14 29.36 2.72
N PRO A 434 17.59 29.84 1.54
CA PRO A 434 17.04 31.04 0.92
C PRO A 434 15.58 30.85 0.44
N SER A 435 15.19 29.61 0.11
CA SER A 435 13.90 29.25 -0.47
C SER A 435 13.02 28.39 0.45
N LEU A 436 13.50 28.02 1.64
CA LEU A 436 12.79 27.07 2.52
C LEU A 436 11.50 27.71 3.06
N GLU A 437 10.36 27.06 2.80
CA GLU A 437 9.03 27.52 3.22
C GLU A 437 8.42 26.61 4.29
N THR A 438 8.72 25.31 4.27
CA THR A 438 8.18 24.34 5.23
C THR A 438 9.28 23.45 5.78
N PHE A 439 9.32 23.33 7.10
CA PHE A 439 10.16 22.39 7.81
C PHE A 439 9.27 21.48 8.67
N LYS A 440 9.49 20.17 8.61
CA LYS A 440 8.79 19.20 9.45
C LYS A 440 9.80 18.18 9.98
N TRP A 441 9.69 17.84 11.26
CA TRP A 441 10.48 16.77 11.86
C TRP A 441 9.56 15.85 12.65
N THR A 442 9.52 14.57 12.28
CA THR A 442 8.75 13.53 12.98
C THR A 442 9.67 12.54 13.68
N GLY A 443 9.36 12.16 14.92
CA GLY A 443 10.26 11.34 15.73
C GLY A 443 11.42 12.15 16.33
N PHE A 444 11.17 13.42 16.67
CA PHE A 444 12.18 14.30 17.24
C PHE A 444 12.55 13.87 18.67
N ASN A 445 13.80 13.44 18.88
CA ASN A 445 14.30 12.94 20.18
C ASN A 445 14.68 14.05 21.19
N GLY A 446 14.82 15.30 20.75
CA GLY A 446 15.19 16.40 21.65
C GLY A 446 16.64 16.44 22.12
N ALA A 447 17.55 15.69 21.48
CA ALA A 447 18.99 15.82 21.69
C ALA A 447 19.44 17.28 21.50
N GLN A 448 20.54 17.70 22.15
CA GLN A 448 20.99 19.09 22.06
C GLN A 448 21.33 19.47 20.62
N GLU A 449 22.01 18.59 19.90
CA GLU A 449 22.42 18.79 18.52
C GLU A 449 21.21 18.87 17.56
N ALA A 450 20.17 18.08 17.83
CA ALA A 450 18.91 18.14 17.08
C ALA A 450 18.18 19.47 17.33
N ARG A 451 18.16 19.96 18.57
CA ARG A 451 17.63 21.29 18.92
C ARG A 451 18.41 22.41 18.25
N ASP A 452 19.74 22.33 18.29
CA ASP A 452 20.62 23.32 17.67
C ASP A 452 20.37 23.44 16.16
N LEU A 453 20.10 22.32 15.48
CA LEU A 453 19.72 22.33 14.07
C LEU A 453 18.40 23.05 13.81
N VAL A 454 17.36 22.77 14.63
CA VAL A 454 16.08 23.46 14.50
C VAL A 454 16.26 24.96 14.72
N ILE A 455 17.02 25.35 15.74
CA ILE A 455 17.34 26.75 16.03
C ILE A 455 18.09 27.39 14.85
N LEU A 456 19.06 26.68 14.26
CA LEU A 456 19.81 27.14 13.09
C LEU A 456 18.86 27.44 11.91
N ILE A 457 17.92 26.54 11.61
CA ILE A 457 16.93 26.72 10.55
C ILE A 457 16.04 27.93 10.85
N LEU A 458 15.49 28.02 12.07
CA LEU A 458 14.63 29.14 12.47
C LEU A 458 15.35 30.50 12.34
N LYS A 459 16.64 30.55 12.70
CA LYS A 459 17.45 31.77 12.63
C LYS A 459 17.85 32.19 11.23
N ASN A 460 17.89 31.28 10.25
CA ASN A 460 18.43 31.56 8.91
C ASN A 460 17.42 31.41 7.76
N ALA A 461 16.26 30.77 7.99
CA ALA A 461 15.25 30.58 6.95
C ALA A 461 14.24 31.74 6.89
N TYR A 462 14.54 32.74 6.07
CA TYR A 462 13.73 33.98 5.95
C TYR A 462 12.34 33.78 5.31
N ARG A 463 12.15 32.71 4.52
CA ARG A 463 10.88 32.40 3.84
C ARG A 463 10.04 31.34 4.56
N LEU A 464 10.49 30.88 5.72
CA LEU A 464 9.85 29.79 6.45
C LEU A 464 8.45 30.20 6.91
N LYS A 465 7.43 29.49 6.46
CA LYS A 465 6.02 29.72 6.82
C LYS A 465 5.59 28.82 7.97
N THR A 466 6.03 27.56 7.92
CA THR A 466 5.60 26.54 8.88
C THR A 466 6.79 25.70 9.33
N ALA A 467 6.94 25.55 10.64
CA ALA A 467 7.85 24.58 11.26
C ALA A 467 7.03 23.62 12.13
N LYS A 468 7.00 22.33 11.79
CA LYS A 468 6.23 21.32 12.54
C LYS A 468 7.17 20.33 13.21
N ILE A 469 7.08 20.20 14.53
CA ILE A 469 7.96 19.34 15.32
C ILE A 469 7.08 18.33 16.04
N LEU A 470 7.21 17.06 15.69
CA LEU A 470 6.49 15.95 16.33
C LEU A 470 7.51 15.11 17.09
N THR A 471 7.42 15.17 18.41
CA THR A 471 8.31 14.42 19.30
C THR A 471 8.04 12.92 19.24
N GLU A 472 9.06 12.12 19.52
CA GLU A 472 8.88 10.66 19.65
C GLU A 472 7.90 10.31 20.79
N SER A 473 7.24 9.16 20.66
CA SER A 473 6.21 8.71 21.59
C SER A 473 6.74 8.44 23.01
N GLY A 474 8.01 8.02 23.13
CA GLY A 474 8.66 7.67 24.39
C GLY A 474 9.25 8.84 25.18
N LEU A 475 9.28 10.06 24.63
CA LEU A 475 9.93 11.20 25.29
C LEU A 475 9.09 11.70 26.47
N ASP A 476 9.76 11.97 27.60
CA ASP A 476 9.13 12.45 28.83
C ASP A 476 8.37 13.78 28.62
N ILE A 477 7.22 13.94 29.29
CA ILE A 477 6.33 15.11 29.15
C ILE A 477 7.05 16.40 29.57
N GLN A 478 7.82 16.37 30.65
CA GLN A 478 8.57 17.53 31.10
C GLN A 478 9.60 17.93 30.05
N ARG A 479 10.27 16.94 29.46
CA ARG A 479 11.21 17.16 28.37
C ARG A 479 10.55 17.74 27.12
N LYS A 480 9.37 17.27 26.73
CA LYS A 480 8.57 17.84 25.64
C LYS A 480 8.24 19.32 25.89
N LEU A 481 7.84 19.67 27.12
CA LEU A 481 7.54 21.04 27.51
C LEU A 481 8.77 21.96 27.48
N GLU A 482 9.92 21.47 27.94
CA GLU A 482 11.20 22.20 27.87
C GLU A 482 11.58 22.54 26.43
N ILE A 483 11.57 21.54 25.54
CA ILE A 483 11.86 21.70 24.10
C ILE A 483 10.91 22.71 23.48
N ARG A 484 9.60 22.57 23.75
CA ARG A 484 8.58 23.49 23.24
C ARG A 484 8.83 24.92 23.68
N LYS A 485 9.18 25.13 24.95
CA LYS A 485 9.48 26.46 25.49
C LYS A 485 10.72 27.06 24.84
N GLU A 486 11.81 26.29 24.75
CA GLU A 486 13.08 26.70 24.16
C GLU A 486 12.92 27.12 22.68
N LEU A 487 12.29 26.27 21.87
CA LEU A 487 12.12 26.52 20.44
C LEU A 487 11.10 27.64 20.17
N SER A 488 10.09 27.80 21.02
CA SER A 488 9.11 28.90 20.90
C SER A 488 9.74 30.26 21.17
N LEU A 489 10.68 30.33 22.12
CA LEU A 489 11.40 31.56 22.49
C LEU A 489 12.59 31.87 21.58
N SER A 490 12.97 30.95 20.69
CA SER A 490 14.09 31.14 19.77
C SER A 490 13.79 32.23 18.74
N TYR A 491 14.83 33.02 18.41
CA TYR A 491 14.76 34.03 17.35
C TYR A 491 14.41 33.39 16.00
N ARG A 492 13.58 34.09 15.21
CA ARG A 492 13.12 33.64 13.89
C ARG A 492 13.45 34.71 12.86
N ALA A 493 14.13 34.32 11.79
CA ALA A 493 14.37 35.21 10.65
C ALA A 493 13.08 35.51 9.89
N SER A 494 12.18 34.52 9.78
CA SER A 494 10.86 34.72 9.19
C SER A 494 9.85 35.21 10.22
N THR A 495 9.25 36.37 9.97
CA THR A 495 8.22 36.98 10.81
C THR A 495 6.86 36.28 10.72
N ILE A 496 6.63 35.50 9.66
CA ILE A 496 5.38 34.78 9.41
C ILE A 496 5.44 33.31 9.86
N CYS A 497 6.60 32.84 10.32
CA CYS A 497 6.82 31.44 10.69
C CYS A 497 5.96 31.04 11.89
N GLN A 498 5.08 30.05 11.67
CA GLN A 498 4.30 29.38 12.71
C GLN A 498 4.99 28.08 13.10
N ILE A 499 5.28 27.93 14.40
CA ILE A 499 5.81 26.69 14.96
C ILE A 499 4.64 25.88 15.54
N ALA A 500 4.47 24.66 15.05
CA ALA A 500 3.48 23.71 15.53
C ALA A 500 4.17 22.52 16.21
N PHE A 501 3.60 22.08 17.33
CA PHE A 501 4.05 20.93 18.12
C PHE A 501 2.92 19.90 18.22
N ASP A 502 3.25 18.65 18.57
CA ASP A 502 2.29 17.61 18.97
C ASP A 502 1.66 17.84 20.35
#